data_AF-A0A239QGJ4-F1
#
_entry.id   AF-A0A239QGJ4-F1
#
_cell.length_a   1.000
_cell.length_b   1.000
_cell.length_c   1.000
_cell.angle_alpha   90.00
_cell.angle_beta   90.00
_cell.angle_gamma   90.00
#
_symmetry.space_group_name_H-M   'P 1'
#
loop_
_entity.id
_entity.type
_entity.pdbx_description
1 polymer ?
#
loop_
_entity_poly.entity_id
_entity_poly.type
_entity_poly.pdbx_seq_one_letter_code
_entity_poly.pdbx_strand_id
1 'polypeptide(L)'
;MNLIEEAVIIEVLGIRMYAFGAYVALGVLFAVICLCVTGRSLSFKKGTSLLTAVLSVLCGVICSRVSFCLLNKELGHMTPLSFWPQVNGGGWSMFGLIGGALVGGNISARITKENAGKVLNAVCLSILPFIAAERIGESRIEDFDISRPLDSTFLKGSFLAVGGDEPCLATYYVAAAVAIVLFIVLALRMSRKEKAGNLANAFLLLFGAASIITESLRYDRFLSVSFVGLQQIAAALMLALGVVLAVIRGKRPKSALSVASLVSLPLITGAVIGLEFALDRTTWNKLLIYAAMIIVVAIPAVLGMILLKTNGEKNN
;
A
#
# COMPACT_ATOMS: atom_id res chain seq x y z
N MET A 1 24.84 -5.52 8.63
CA MET A 1 24.48 -6.11 7.32
C MET A 1 24.35 -4.94 6.36
N ASN A 2 25.31 -4.75 5.45
CA ASN A 2 25.32 -3.62 4.53
C ASN A 2 24.37 -3.92 3.37
N LEU A 3 23.14 -3.41 3.40
CA LEU A 3 22.18 -3.40 2.29
C LEU A 3 22.71 -2.77 0.97
N ILE A 4 23.95 -2.26 0.99
CA ILE A 4 24.61 -1.51 -0.08
C ILE A 4 25.33 -2.44 -1.07
N GLU A 5 25.73 -3.66 -0.67
CA GLU A 5 26.51 -4.55 -1.54
C GLU A 5 25.66 -5.33 -2.56
N GLU A 6 24.34 -5.42 -2.36
CA GLU A 6 23.44 -6.30 -3.14
C GLU A 6 22.51 -5.53 -4.12
N ALA A 7 22.61 -4.21 -4.18
CA ALA A 7 21.77 -3.38 -5.05
C ALA A 7 22.46 -3.07 -6.39
N VAL A 8 21.75 -3.29 -7.50
CA VAL A 8 22.29 -2.97 -8.84
C VAL A 8 22.57 -1.48 -8.98
N ILE A 9 23.82 -1.12 -9.29
CA ILE A 9 24.24 0.26 -9.54
C ILE A 9 24.23 0.51 -11.05
N ILE A 10 23.62 1.63 -11.45
CA ILE A 10 23.65 2.12 -12.83
C ILE A 10 24.38 3.46 -12.89
N GLU A 11 25.05 3.71 -14.00
CA GLU A 11 25.73 4.97 -14.27
C GLU A 11 24.96 5.73 -15.36
N VAL A 12 24.45 6.90 -15.00
CA VAL A 12 23.71 7.78 -15.92
C VAL A 12 24.40 9.13 -15.91
N LEU A 13 24.92 9.55 -17.08
CA LEU A 13 25.61 10.84 -17.25
C LEU A 13 26.78 11.05 -16.25
N GLY A 14 27.52 9.98 -15.92
CA GLY A 14 28.63 10.01 -14.96
C GLY A 14 28.21 10.03 -13.49
N ILE A 15 26.91 9.93 -13.19
CA ILE A 15 26.38 9.84 -11.83
C ILE A 15 26.02 8.38 -11.54
N ARG A 16 26.66 7.79 -10.52
CA ARG A 16 26.33 6.46 -10.01
C ARG A 16 25.10 6.55 -9.12
N MET A 17 24.08 5.76 -9.43
CA MET A 17 22.86 5.68 -8.65
C MET A 17 22.36 4.24 -8.56
N TYR A 18 21.65 3.93 -7.49
CA TYR A 18 20.95 2.64 -7.36
C TYR A 18 19.85 2.56 -8.41
N ALA A 19 19.77 1.44 -9.13
CA ALA A 19 18.70 1.18 -10.08
C ALA A 19 17.33 1.30 -9.41
N PHE A 20 17.18 0.78 -8.20
CA PHE A 20 15.98 0.97 -7.38
C PHE A 20 15.61 2.45 -7.20
N GLY A 21 16.58 3.31 -6.91
CA GLY A 21 16.37 4.75 -6.78
C GLY A 21 15.85 5.42 -8.05
N ALA A 22 16.29 4.95 -9.23
CA ALA A 22 15.75 5.42 -10.51
C ALA A 22 14.27 5.04 -10.70
N TYR A 23 13.89 3.81 -10.31
CA TYR A 23 12.48 3.38 -10.33
C TYR A 23 11.60 4.21 -9.38
N VAL A 24 12.10 4.50 -8.17
CA VAL A 24 11.42 5.38 -7.21
C VAL A 24 11.22 6.78 -7.81
N ALA A 25 12.25 7.36 -8.43
CA ALA A 25 12.17 8.66 -9.07
C ALA A 25 11.16 8.68 -10.24
N LEU A 26 11.16 7.65 -11.09
CA LEU A 26 10.17 7.46 -12.16
C LEU A 26 8.75 7.31 -11.59
N GLY A 27 8.60 6.56 -10.50
CA GLY A 27 7.33 6.41 -9.79
C GLY A 27 6.79 7.76 -9.29
N VAL A 28 7.64 8.59 -8.70
CA VAL A 28 7.27 9.94 -8.25
C VAL A 28 6.85 10.79 -9.44
N LEU A 29 7.58 10.74 -10.56
CA LEU A 29 7.21 11.44 -11.78
C LEU A 29 5.82 11.01 -12.28
N PHE A 30 5.55 9.71 -12.36
CA PHE A 30 4.24 9.20 -12.77
C PHE A 30 3.13 9.61 -11.80
N ALA A 31 3.38 9.59 -10.49
CA ALA A 31 2.43 10.06 -9.50
C ALA A 31 2.13 11.56 -9.66
N VAL A 32 3.14 12.40 -9.90
CA VAL A 32 2.94 13.84 -10.12
C VAL A 32 2.15 14.10 -11.41
N ILE A 33 2.48 13.41 -12.51
CA ILE A 33 1.73 13.49 -13.77
C ILE A 33 0.27 13.08 -13.55
N CYS A 34 0.05 11.93 -12.91
CA CYS A 34 -1.28 11.44 -12.58
C CYS A 34 -2.05 12.45 -11.72
N LEU A 35 -1.41 13.05 -10.72
CA LEU A 35 -2.03 14.05 -9.85
C LEU A 35 -2.43 15.33 -10.60
N CYS A 36 -1.62 15.73 -11.58
CA CYS A 36 -1.94 16.87 -12.43
C CYS A 36 -3.11 16.56 -13.36
N VAL A 37 -3.14 15.37 -13.98
CA VAL A 37 -4.23 14.93 -14.85
C VAL A 37 -5.54 14.79 -14.07
N THR A 38 -5.50 14.12 -12.92
CA THR A 38 -6.66 13.93 -12.04
C THR A 38 -7.14 15.25 -11.45
N GLY A 39 -6.23 16.15 -11.05
CA GLY A 39 -6.57 17.49 -10.57
C GLY A 39 -7.28 18.34 -11.64
N ARG A 40 -6.88 18.23 -12.91
CA ARG A 40 -7.62 18.85 -14.03
C ARG A 40 -9.01 18.25 -14.18
N SER A 41 -9.13 16.92 -14.15
CA SER A 41 -10.43 16.23 -14.25
C SER A 41 -11.39 16.56 -13.10
N LEU A 42 -10.86 16.91 -11.92
CA LEU A 42 -11.65 17.30 -10.74
C LEU A 42 -11.85 18.81 -10.59
N SER A 43 -11.37 19.59 -11.58
CA SER A 43 -11.41 21.05 -11.63
C SER A 43 -10.81 21.71 -10.38
N PHE A 44 -9.60 21.29 -9.99
CA PHE A 44 -8.88 21.89 -8.87
C PHE A 44 -8.63 23.38 -9.10
N LYS A 45 -8.63 24.15 -8.00
CA LYS A 45 -8.14 25.53 -7.99
C LYS A 45 -6.69 25.58 -8.47
N LYS A 46 -6.34 26.71 -9.09
CA LYS A 46 -4.99 26.96 -9.62
C LYS A 46 -3.94 26.75 -8.52
N GLY A 47 -2.88 26.01 -8.83
CA GLY A 47 -1.79 25.72 -7.90
C GLY A 47 -2.04 24.55 -6.93
N THR A 48 -3.28 24.07 -6.76
CA THR A 48 -3.57 22.97 -5.81
C THR A 48 -2.85 21.68 -6.19
N SER A 49 -2.83 21.29 -7.47
CA SER A 49 -2.17 20.04 -7.90
C SER A 49 -0.67 20.06 -7.59
N LEU A 50 0.02 21.16 -7.89
CA LEU A 50 1.46 21.29 -7.65
C LEU A 50 1.77 21.33 -6.16
N LEU A 51 1.01 22.11 -5.38
CA LEU A 51 1.19 22.15 -3.93
C LEU A 51 0.93 20.78 -3.29
N THR A 52 -0.08 20.06 -3.76
CA THR A 52 -0.39 18.71 -3.32
C THR A 52 0.76 17.76 -3.64
N ALA A 53 1.32 17.81 -4.85
CA ALA A 53 2.48 17.00 -5.22
C ALA A 53 3.66 17.22 -4.26
N VAL A 54 4.05 18.49 -4.07
CA VAL A 54 5.19 18.86 -3.23
C VAL A 54 4.96 18.42 -1.78
N LEU A 55 3.81 18.77 -1.19
CA LEU A 55 3.53 18.43 0.21
C LEU A 55 3.35 16.92 0.42
N SER A 56 2.71 16.20 -0.50
CA SER A 56 2.57 14.74 -0.40
C SER A 56 3.91 14.03 -0.50
N VAL A 57 4.84 14.48 -1.35
CA VAL A 57 6.20 13.91 -1.42
C VAL A 57 6.97 14.21 -0.13
N LEU A 58 7.00 15.47 0.33
CA LEU A 58 7.73 15.86 1.53
C LEU A 58 7.20 15.14 2.78
N CYS A 59 5.90 15.20 3.03
CA CYS A 59 5.28 14.52 4.16
C CYS A 59 5.42 12.99 4.02
N GLY A 60 5.32 12.44 2.80
CA GLY A 60 5.52 11.02 2.53
C GLY A 60 6.92 10.55 2.95
N VAL A 61 7.97 11.23 2.51
CA VAL A 61 9.36 10.91 2.87
C VAL A 61 9.58 11.00 4.38
N ILE A 62 9.12 12.08 5.02
CA ILE A 62 9.27 12.29 6.46
C ILE A 62 8.55 11.20 7.25
N CYS A 63 7.26 10.95 6.97
CA CYS A 63 6.48 9.94 7.67
C CYS A 63 7.01 8.53 7.41
N SER A 64 7.45 8.22 6.18
CA SER A 64 8.07 6.94 5.86
C SER A 64 9.30 6.68 6.73
N ARG A 65 10.17 7.68 6.88
CA ARG A 65 11.38 7.57 7.70
C ARG A 65 11.06 7.45 9.19
N VAL A 66 10.19 8.32 9.69
CA VAL A 66 9.76 8.31 11.10
C VAL A 66 9.12 6.96 11.46
N SER A 67 8.22 6.45 10.61
CA SER A 67 7.60 5.14 10.83
C SER A 67 8.62 4.01 10.81
N PHE A 68 9.61 4.04 9.91
CA PHE A 68 10.69 3.06 9.92
C PHE A 68 11.51 3.12 11.21
N CYS A 69 11.97 4.31 11.63
CA CYS A 69 12.76 4.48 12.85
C CYS A 69 12.01 4.06 14.12
N LEU A 70 10.69 4.31 14.18
CA LEU A 70 9.86 3.92 15.33
C LEU A 70 9.56 2.42 15.40
N LEU A 71 9.44 1.76 14.25
CA LEU A 71 8.93 0.38 14.17
C LEU A 71 10.02 -0.66 13.94
N ASN A 72 11.21 -0.24 13.48
CA ASN A 72 12.32 -1.16 13.29
C ASN A 72 12.92 -1.58 14.65
N LYS A 73 12.82 -2.88 14.94
CA LYS A 73 13.30 -3.47 16.19
C LYS A 73 14.83 -3.57 16.27
N GLU A 74 15.51 -3.71 15.13
CA GLU A 74 16.96 -3.85 15.10
C GLU A 74 17.69 -2.55 15.44
N LEU A 75 17.02 -1.41 15.24
CA LEU A 75 17.52 -0.10 15.64
C LEU A 75 17.52 0.12 17.17
N GLY A 76 16.80 -0.72 17.92
CA GLY A 76 16.69 -0.70 19.38
C GLY A 76 16.06 0.58 19.95
N HIS A 77 15.66 0.55 21.22
CA HIS A 77 15.06 1.71 21.92
C HIS A 77 16.01 2.92 22.10
N MET A 78 17.29 2.76 21.76
CA MET A 78 18.34 3.78 21.93
C MET A 78 18.83 4.37 20.60
N THR A 79 18.05 4.28 19.51
CA THR A 79 18.46 4.90 18.24
C THR A 79 18.64 6.40 18.42
N PRO A 80 19.85 6.97 18.20
CA PRO A 80 20.08 8.39 18.39
C PRO A 80 19.20 9.22 17.45
N LEU A 81 18.69 10.36 17.92
CA LEU A 81 17.87 11.25 17.08
C LEU A 81 18.62 11.75 15.83
N SER A 82 19.95 11.76 15.88
CA SER A 82 20.83 12.06 14.75
C SER A 82 20.81 11.01 13.63
N PHE A 83 20.30 9.79 13.87
CA PHE A 83 20.13 8.74 12.86
C PHE A 83 18.87 8.92 12.01
N TRP A 84 17.86 9.58 12.55
CA TRP A 84 16.56 9.76 11.92
C TRP A 84 16.65 10.51 10.57
N PRO A 85 17.39 11.63 10.45
CA PRO A 85 17.55 12.32 9.18
C PRO A 85 18.54 11.63 8.21
N GLN A 86 19.24 10.57 8.62
CA GLN A 86 20.21 9.90 7.77
C GLN A 86 19.48 9.03 6.74
N VAL A 87 19.56 9.39 5.47
CA VAL A 87 18.88 8.69 4.36
C VAL A 87 19.77 7.68 3.63
N ASN A 88 21.07 7.69 3.92
CA ASN A 88 22.08 6.91 3.20
C ASN A 88 22.13 5.42 3.60
N GLY A 89 21.51 5.04 4.73
CA GLY A 89 21.54 3.67 5.27
C GLY A 89 20.35 2.80 4.87
N GLY A 90 19.48 3.27 3.96
CA GLY A 90 18.23 2.58 3.64
C GLY A 90 17.18 2.63 4.76
N GLY A 91 16.09 1.88 4.60
CA GLY A 91 15.04 1.75 5.62
C GLY A 91 13.93 2.78 5.52
N TRP A 92 12.82 2.37 4.91
CA TRP A 92 11.65 3.19 4.62
C TRP A 92 10.37 2.39 4.86
N SER A 93 9.35 3.04 5.42
CA SER A 93 8.03 2.42 5.58
C SER A 93 7.10 2.81 4.44
N MET A 94 6.61 1.85 3.67
CA MET A 94 5.62 2.09 2.63
C MET A 94 4.32 2.68 3.20
N PHE A 95 3.81 2.13 4.30
CA PHE A 95 2.61 2.63 4.97
C PHE A 95 2.82 4.01 5.59
N GLY A 96 4.02 4.30 6.10
CA GLY A 96 4.40 5.65 6.52
C GLY A 96 4.40 6.63 5.35
N LEU A 97 4.88 6.21 4.17
CA LEU A 97 4.85 7.01 2.94
C LEU A 97 3.41 7.31 2.50
N ILE A 98 2.55 6.30 2.44
CA ILE A 98 1.14 6.47 2.08
C ILE A 98 0.44 7.41 3.08
N GLY A 99 0.62 7.19 4.38
CA GLY A 99 0.07 8.05 5.43
C GLY A 99 0.53 9.50 5.30
N GLY A 100 1.84 9.71 5.11
CA GLY A 100 2.42 11.04 4.89
C GLY A 100 1.90 11.72 3.63
N ALA A 101 1.73 10.99 2.53
CA ALA A 101 1.17 11.53 1.29
C ALA A 101 -0.28 12.02 1.49
N LEU A 102 -1.10 11.29 2.25
CA LEU A 102 -2.47 11.70 2.60
C LEU A 102 -2.49 12.91 3.54
N VAL A 103 -1.54 13.00 4.48
CA VAL A 103 -1.37 14.18 5.34
C VAL A 103 -1.00 15.41 4.49
N GLY A 104 -0.01 15.29 3.62
CA GLY A 104 0.40 16.37 2.70
C GLY A 104 -0.74 16.84 1.81
N GLY A 105 -1.56 15.91 1.29
CA GLY A 105 -2.76 16.24 0.52
C GLY A 105 -3.81 16.99 1.33
N ASN A 106 -4.06 16.59 2.58
CA ASN A 106 -4.97 17.32 3.47
C ASN A 106 -4.46 18.73 3.79
N ILE A 107 -3.15 18.89 4.04
CA ILE A 107 -2.54 20.20 4.30
C ILE A 107 -2.69 21.08 3.05
N SER A 108 -2.37 20.56 1.86
CA SER A 108 -2.57 21.29 0.61
C SER A 108 -4.01 21.74 0.43
N ALA A 109 -4.98 20.85 0.68
CA ALA A 109 -6.39 21.19 0.55
C ALA A 109 -6.81 22.34 1.50
N ARG A 110 -6.27 22.36 2.72
CA ARG A 110 -6.52 23.45 3.68
C ARG A 110 -5.91 24.76 3.20
N ILE A 111 -4.66 24.75 2.73
CA ILE A 111 -3.95 25.94 2.26
C ILE A 111 -4.65 26.54 1.03
N THR A 112 -5.01 25.71 0.05
CA THR A 112 -5.67 26.18 -1.19
C THR A 112 -7.18 26.35 -1.04
N LYS A 113 -7.73 26.04 0.14
CA LYS A 113 -9.17 26.02 0.43
C LYS A 113 -9.94 25.14 -0.56
N GLU A 114 -9.34 24.03 -0.99
CA GLU A 114 -9.95 23.03 -1.88
C GLU A 114 -10.75 22.01 -1.05
N ASN A 115 -11.70 21.31 -1.68
CA ASN A 115 -12.36 20.20 -1.01
C ASN A 115 -11.36 19.05 -0.73
N ALA A 116 -11.08 18.79 0.55
CA ALA A 116 -10.13 17.75 0.97
C ALA A 116 -10.46 16.36 0.42
N GLY A 117 -11.74 16.00 0.32
CA GLY A 117 -12.15 14.72 -0.26
C GLY A 117 -11.78 14.59 -1.75
N LYS A 118 -11.84 15.69 -2.52
CA LYS A 118 -11.38 15.69 -3.91
C LYS A 118 -9.87 15.54 -4.01
N VAL A 119 -9.12 16.27 -3.17
CA VAL A 119 -7.65 16.19 -3.11
C VAL A 119 -7.20 14.78 -2.73
N LEU A 120 -7.81 14.19 -1.70
CA LEU A 120 -7.49 12.82 -1.27
C LEU A 120 -7.83 11.77 -2.31
N ASN A 121 -8.95 11.92 -3.04
CA ASN A 121 -9.24 11.04 -4.19
C ASN A 121 -8.09 11.08 -5.21
N ALA A 122 -7.61 12.28 -5.55
CA ALA A 122 -6.52 12.44 -6.50
C ALA A 122 -5.20 11.85 -5.99
N VAL A 123 -4.85 12.07 -4.71
CA VAL A 123 -3.65 11.48 -4.08
C VAL A 123 -3.71 9.96 -4.07
N CYS A 124 -4.81 9.36 -3.62
CA CYS A 124 -4.99 7.90 -3.57
C CYS A 124 -4.93 7.23 -4.96
N LEU A 125 -5.41 7.91 -6.00
CA LEU A 125 -5.25 7.37 -7.36
C LEU A 125 -3.81 7.52 -7.86
N SER A 126 -3.19 8.68 -7.58
CA SER A 126 -1.87 9.03 -8.10
C SER A 126 -0.72 8.28 -7.44
N ILE A 127 -0.91 7.78 -6.22
CA ILE A 127 0.13 7.00 -5.52
C ILE A 127 0.29 5.57 -6.08
N LEU A 128 -0.74 5.03 -6.76
CA LEU A 128 -0.70 3.64 -7.25
C LEU A 128 0.34 3.42 -8.38
N PRO A 129 0.50 4.30 -9.37
CA PRO A 129 1.63 4.24 -10.31
C PRO A 129 3.01 4.32 -9.64
N PHE A 130 3.13 5.13 -8.58
CA PHE A 130 4.37 5.18 -7.79
C PHE A 130 4.65 3.83 -7.12
N ILE A 131 3.64 3.26 -6.46
CA ILE A 131 3.74 1.93 -5.82
C ILE A 131 4.13 0.88 -6.86
N ALA A 132 3.48 0.85 -8.02
CA ALA A 132 3.81 -0.11 -9.06
C ALA A 132 5.27 0.00 -9.53
N ALA A 133 5.75 1.23 -9.76
CA ALA A 133 7.13 1.48 -10.18
C ALA A 133 8.14 1.09 -9.09
N GLU A 134 7.84 1.41 -7.83
CA GLU A 134 8.68 1.07 -6.67
C GLU A 134 8.79 -0.45 -6.49
N ARG A 135 7.67 -1.17 -6.55
CA ARG A 135 7.65 -2.64 -6.51
C ARG A 135 8.39 -3.26 -7.70
N ILE A 136 8.26 -2.73 -8.91
CA ILE A 136 9.10 -3.21 -10.03
C ILE A 136 10.59 -2.93 -9.77
N GLY A 137 10.91 -1.81 -9.12
CA GLY A 137 12.28 -1.46 -8.74
C GLY A 137 12.92 -2.45 -7.76
N GLU A 138 12.13 -3.06 -6.87
CA GLU A 138 12.60 -4.09 -5.92
C GLU A 138 13.26 -5.27 -6.64
N SER A 139 12.88 -5.56 -7.90
CA SER A 139 13.55 -6.56 -8.75
C SER A 139 15.05 -6.29 -9.03
N ARG A 140 15.57 -5.14 -8.59
CA ARG A 140 16.98 -4.74 -8.71
C ARG A 140 17.78 -4.88 -7.41
N ILE A 141 17.16 -5.48 -6.40
CA ILE A 141 17.76 -5.82 -5.12
C ILE A 141 17.69 -7.34 -5.02
N GLU A 142 18.83 -7.98 -4.80
CA GLU A 142 18.89 -9.44 -4.66
C GLU A 142 18.12 -9.90 -3.40
N ASP A 143 17.41 -11.03 -3.51
CA ASP A 143 16.63 -11.67 -2.44
C ASP A 143 15.63 -10.78 -1.66
N PHE A 144 15.24 -9.64 -2.23
CA PHE A 144 14.28 -8.71 -1.63
C PHE A 144 12.84 -8.96 -2.10
N ASP A 145 11.87 -8.86 -1.18
CA ASP A 145 10.43 -9.02 -1.47
C ASP A 145 10.15 -10.27 -2.34
N ILE A 146 10.60 -11.42 -1.85
CA ILE A 146 10.33 -12.76 -2.40
C ILE A 146 9.55 -13.62 -1.39
N SER A 147 8.81 -14.60 -1.89
CA SER A 147 8.06 -15.54 -1.04
C SER A 147 8.94 -16.63 -0.45
N ARG A 148 8.29 -17.49 0.35
CA ARG A 148 8.82 -18.83 0.69
C ARG A 148 9.03 -19.66 -0.58
N PRO A 149 9.89 -20.70 -0.53
CA PRO A 149 10.04 -21.65 -1.61
C PRO A 149 8.69 -22.20 -2.08
N LEU A 150 8.52 -22.24 -3.40
CA LEU A 150 7.32 -22.71 -4.06
C LEU A 150 7.24 -24.24 -4.02
N ASP A 151 6.09 -24.78 -3.63
CA ASP A 151 5.80 -26.22 -3.75
C ASP A 151 5.14 -26.56 -5.09
N SER A 152 4.54 -25.57 -5.77
CA SER A 152 3.73 -25.75 -6.98
C SER A 152 4.56 -25.78 -8.26
N THR A 153 4.50 -26.90 -9.00
CA THR A 153 5.17 -27.07 -10.30
C THR A 153 4.76 -26.03 -11.34
N PHE A 154 3.51 -25.55 -11.29
CA PHE A 154 3.00 -24.53 -12.23
C PHE A 154 3.70 -23.18 -12.03
N LEU A 155 3.87 -22.74 -10.78
CA LEU A 155 4.49 -21.45 -10.48
C LEU A 155 6.00 -21.48 -10.74
N LYS A 156 6.66 -22.63 -10.50
CA LYS A 156 8.09 -22.84 -10.77
C LYS A 156 8.49 -22.62 -12.23
N GLY A 157 7.60 -22.93 -13.18
CA GLY A 157 7.86 -22.75 -14.62
C GLY A 157 7.48 -21.38 -15.17
N SER A 158 7.07 -20.43 -14.31
CA SER A 158 6.58 -19.12 -14.73
C SER A 158 7.67 -18.04 -14.60
N PHE A 159 7.48 -16.90 -15.28
CA PHE A 159 8.34 -15.72 -15.13
C PHE A 159 8.29 -15.09 -13.72
N LEU A 160 7.37 -15.55 -12.86
CA LEU A 160 7.24 -15.10 -11.48
C LEU A 160 8.10 -15.93 -10.52
N ALA A 161 8.71 -17.03 -10.96
CA ALA A 161 9.65 -17.79 -10.16
C ALA A 161 11.06 -17.18 -10.29
N VAL A 162 11.69 -16.91 -9.16
CA VAL A 162 13.05 -16.36 -9.05
C VAL A 162 13.83 -17.20 -8.05
N GLY A 163 15.13 -17.40 -8.31
CA GLY A 163 15.99 -18.30 -7.55
C GLY A 163 16.35 -19.57 -8.32
N GLY A 164 17.47 -20.19 -7.95
CA GLY A 164 18.00 -21.40 -8.58
C GLY A 164 17.31 -22.67 -8.10
N ASP A 165 17.94 -23.36 -7.13
CA ASP A 165 17.51 -24.70 -6.68
C ASP A 165 16.17 -24.70 -5.94
N GLU A 166 15.86 -23.62 -5.20
CA GLU A 166 14.59 -23.42 -4.51
C GLU A 166 13.87 -22.17 -5.04
N PRO A 167 13.13 -22.28 -6.15
CA PRO A 167 12.44 -21.12 -6.73
C PRO A 167 11.38 -20.56 -5.78
N CYS A 168 11.48 -19.24 -5.55
CA CYS A 168 10.56 -18.43 -4.77
C CYS A 168 9.68 -17.58 -5.71
N LEU A 169 8.52 -17.13 -5.24
CA LEU A 169 7.68 -16.20 -5.99
C LEU A 169 8.26 -14.79 -5.87
N ALA A 170 8.40 -14.07 -6.99
CA ALA A 170 8.66 -12.64 -7.04
C ALA A 170 7.43 -11.86 -6.54
N THR A 171 7.32 -11.68 -5.21
CA THR A 171 6.16 -11.02 -4.60
C THR A 171 6.09 -9.54 -4.96
N TYR A 172 7.22 -8.92 -5.26
CA TYR A 172 7.28 -7.57 -5.84
C TYR A 172 6.50 -7.44 -7.17
N TYR A 173 6.57 -8.42 -8.09
CA TYR A 173 5.79 -8.36 -9.34
C TYR A 173 4.28 -8.56 -9.10
N VAL A 174 3.93 -9.41 -8.12
CA VAL A 174 2.54 -9.58 -7.70
C VAL A 174 2.00 -8.28 -7.09
N ALA A 175 2.76 -7.64 -6.19
CA ALA A 175 2.40 -6.37 -5.58
C ALA A 175 2.29 -5.23 -6.61
N ALA A 176 3.20 -5.18 -7.59
CA ALA A 176 3.13 -4.25 -8.70
C ALA A 176 1.86 -4.46 -9.55
N ALA A 177 1.55 -5.71 -9.89
CA ALA A 177 0.34 -6.05 -10.64
C ALA A 177 -0.94 -5.66 -9.88
N VAL A 178 -0.99 -5.91 -8.57
CA VAL A 178 -2.07 -5.46 -7.70
C VAL A 178 -2.23 -3.94 -7.75
N ALA A 179 -1.14 -3.19 -7.64
CA ALA A 179 -1.17 -1.72 -7.70
C ALA A 179 -1.68 -1.20 -9.06
N ILE A 180 -1.28 -1.84 -10.17
CA ILE A 180 -1.76 -1.52 -11.52
C ILE A 180 -3.25 -1.83 -11.66
N VAL A 181 -3.70 -3.00 -11.21
CA VAL A 181 -5.13 -3.37 -11.24
C VAL A 181 -5.96 -2.39 -10.41
N LEU A 182 -5.50 -2.04 -9.21
CA LEU A 182 -6.17 -1.04 -8.37
C LEU A 182 -6.18 0.34 -9.03
N PHE A 183 -5.11 0.72 -9.71
CA PHE A 183 -5.06 1.99 -10.45
C PHE A 183 -6.14 2.02 -11.53
N ILE A 184 -6.26 0.96 -12.33
CA ILE A 184 -7.28 0.83 -13.37
C ILE A 184 -8.68 0.87 -12.74
N VAL A 185 -8.94 0.06 -11.71
CA VAL A 185 -10.25 0.00 -11.04
C VAL A 185 -10.65 1.37 -10.48
N LEU A 186 -9.74 2.08 -9.80
CA LEU A 186 -10.04 3.38 -9.24
C LEU A 186 -10.14 4.48 -10.31
N ALA A 187 -9.34 4.43 -11.37
CA ALA A 187 -9.46 5.35 -12.50
C ALA A 187 -10.83 5.21 -13.19
N LEU A 188 -11.28 3.97 -13.41
CA LEU A 188 -12.61 3.67 -13.95
C LEU A 188 -13.76 4.10 -13.03
N ARG A 189 -13.54 4.12 -11.71
CA ARG A 189 -14.52 4.69 -10.77
C ARG A 189 -14.49 6.20 -10.75
N MET A 190 -13.32 6.81 -10.87
CA MET A 190 -13.18 8.27 -10.92
C MET A 190 -13.92 8.87 -12.12
N SER A 191 -13.87 8.20 -13.28
CA SER A 191 -14.58 8.64 -14.48
C SER A 191 -16.11 8.64 -14.31
N ARG A 192 -16.65 7.89 -13.34
CA ARG A 192 -18.08 7.89 -12.96
C ARG A 192 -18.47 9.03 -12.02
N LYS A 193 -17.59 10.02 -11.81
CA LYS A 193 -17.83 11.22 -10.96
C LYS A 193 -18.29 10.86 -9.53
N GLU A 194 -17.57 9.94 -8.91
CA GLU A 194 -17.76 9.55 -7.50
C GLU A 194 -17.75 10.76 -6.55
N LYS A 195 -18.51 10.67 -5.44
CA LYS A 195 -18.54 11.72 -4.41
C LYS A 195 -17.14 11.96 -3.84
N ALA A 196 -16.85 13.22 -3.48
CA ALA A 196 -15.57 13.62 -2.92
C ALA A 196 -15.22 12.78 -1.67
N GLY A 197 -14.05 12.12 -1.68
CA GLY A 197 -13.57 11.22 -0.62
C GLY A 197 -14.00 9.76 -0.76
N ASN A 198 -14.93 9.39 -1.65
CA ASN A 198 -15.34 7.98 -1.83
C ASN A 198 -14.25 7.14 -2.48
N LEU A 199 -13.50 7.70 -3.44
CA LEU A 199 -12.42 6.99 -4.10
C LEU A 199 -11.24 6.78 -3.14
N ALA A 200 -10.92 7.78 -2.33
CA ALA A 200 -9.94 7.63 -1.25
C ALA A 200 -10.36 6.54 -0.26
N ASN A 201 -11.64 6.46 0.09
CA ASN A 201 -12.11 5.39 0.96
C ASN A 201 -12.07 4.01 0.30
N ALA A 202 -12.38 3.92 -0.99
CA ALA A 202 -12.24 2.70 -1.78
C ALA A 202 -10.78 2.26 -1.87
N PHE A 203 -9.84 3.19 -2.00
CA PHE A 203 -8.40 2.91 -1.93
C PHE A 203 -8.04 2.27 -0.58
N LEU A 204 -8.43 2.86 0.55
CA LEU A 204 -8.14 2.30 1.88
C LEU A 204 -8.66 0.86 2.04
N LEU A 205 -9.88 0.59 1.56
CA LEU A 205 -10.49 -0.74 1.60
C LEU A 205 -9.74 -1.74 0.71
N LEU A 206 -9.55 -1.40 -0.57
CA LEU A 206 -9.03 -2.34 -1.56
C LEU A 206 -7.52 -2.53 -1.44
N PHE A 207 -6.76 -1.44 -1.27
CA PHE A 207 -5.32 -1.49 -1.08
C PHE A 207 -4.96 -2.12 0.26
N GLY A 208 -5.66 -1.76 1.35
CA GLY A 208 -5.46 -2.39 2.66
C GLY A 208 -5.71 -3.89 2.62
N ALA A 209 -6.82 -4.33 2.01
CA ALA A 209 -7.14 -5.75 1.84
C ALA A 209 -6.09 -6.49 1.00
N ALA A 210 -5.72 -5.95 -0.16
CA ALA A 210 -4.73 -6.59 -1.02
C ALA A 210 -3.35 -6.64 -0.36
N SER A 211 -2.99 -5.60 0.40
CA SER A 211 -1.69 -5.54 1.08
C SER A 211 -1.56 -6.55 2.21
N ILE A 212 -2.66 -6.93 2.90
CA ILE A 212 -2.60 -8.02 3.89
C ILE A 212 -2.11 -9.32 3.25
N ILE A 213 -2.55 -9.59 2.02
CA ILE A 213 -2.20 -10.81 1.27
C ILE A 213 -0.78 -10.71 0.71
N THR A 214 -0.40 -9.59 0.09
CA THR A 214 0.94 -9.44 -0.49
C THR A 214 2.02 -9.41 0.59
N GLU A 215 1.76 -8.79 1.74
CA GLU A 215 2.68 -8.82 2.89
C GLU A 215 2.74 -10.19 3.58
N SER A 216 1.70 -11.03 3.45
CA SER A 216 1.71 -12.43 3.90
C SER A 216 2.51 -13.36 2.96
N LEU A 217 2.53 -13.03 1.66
CA LEU A 217 3.31 -13.78 0.67
C LEU A 217 4.82 -13.57 0.87
N ARG A 218 5.21 -12.37 1.34
CA ARG A 218 6.60 -12.00 1.63
C ARG A 218 7.21 -12.87 2.73
N TYR A 219 8.43 -13.33 2.48
CA TYR A 219 9.22 -14.06 3.47
C TYR A 219 10.28 -13.19 4.16
N ASP A 220 10.59 -12.02 3.60
CA ASP A 220 11.61 -11.10 4.08
C ASP A 220 11.15 -10.37 5.36
N ARG A 221 11.53 -10.91 6.53
CA ARG A 221 11.06 -10.51 7.87
C ARG A 221 11.73 -9.25 8.45
N PHE A 222 12.22 -8.33 7.61
CA PHE A 222 12.97 -7.13 8.05
C PHE A 222 12.22 -6.24 9.05
N LEU A 223 10.88 -6.25 9.04
CA LEU A 223 10.02 -5.54 10.01
C LEU A 223 8.91 -6.48 10.51
N SER A 224 9.20 -7.37 11.44
CA SER A 224 8.22 -8.35 11.96
C SER A 224 8.02 -8.30 13.48
N VAL A 225 6.79 -8.59 13.92
CA VAL A 225 6.48 -8.92 15.32
C VAL A 225 6.01 -10.36 15.36
N SER A 226 6.92 -11.27 15.76
CA SER A 226 6.65 -12.70 15.83
C SER A 226 6.43 -13.29 14.42
N PHE A 227 5.25 -13.86 14.14
CA PHE A 227 4.89 -14.47 12.86
C PHE A 227 4.15 -13.53 11.90
N VAL A 228 3.80 -12.30 12.33
CA VAL A 228 3.09 -11.29 11.51
C VAL A 228 4.02 -10.13 11.17
N GLY A 229 4.08 -9.75 9.89
CA GLY A 229 4.81 -8.56 9.45
C GLY A 229 4.18 -7.27 9.99
N LEU A 230 4.99 -6.31 10.46
CA LEU A 230 4.50 -4.99 10.89
C LEU A 230 3.76 -4.26 9.77
N GLN A 231 4.17 -4.50 8.52
CA GLN A 231 3.50 -3.99 7.33
C GLN A 231 2.10 -4.60 7.14
N GLN A 232 1.93 -5.88 7.45
CA GLN A 232 0.63 -6.55 7.42
C GLN A 232 -0.33 -5.98 8.48
N ILE A 233 0.19 -5.63 9.67
CA ILE A 233 -0.60 -4.92 10.70
C ILE A 233 -1.01 -3.54 10.21
N ALA A 234 -0.10 -2.79 9.58
CA ALA A 234 -0.41 -1.49 9.00
C ALA A 234 -1.47 -1.60 7.89
N ALA A 235 -1.42 -2.64 7.06
CA ALA A 235 -2.44 -2.96 6.06
C ALA A 235 -3.81 -3.23 6.71
N ALA A 236 -3.85 -4.00 7.79
CA ALA A 236 -5.08 -4.27 8.54
C ALA A 236 -5.68 -3.00 9.16
N LEU A 237 -4.84 -2.11 9.72
CA LEU A 237 -5.28 -0.81 10.23
C LEU A 237 -5.83 0.09 9.12
N MET A 238 -5.21 0.07 7.94
CA MET A 238 -5.69 0.80 6.77
C MET A 238 -7.06 0.31 6.31
N LEU A 239 -7.25 -1.01 6.23
CA LEU A 239 -8.54 -1.63 5.92
C LEU A 239 -9.60 -1.26 6.96
N ALA A 240 -9.27 -1.36 8.25
CA ALA A 240 -10.15 -0.98 9.35
C ALA A 240 -10.58 0.49 9.26
N LEU A 241 -9.64 1.39 8.98
CA LEU A 241 -9.94 2.81 8.75
C LEU A 241 -10.91 3.00 7.58
N GLY A 242 -10.69 2.30 6.46
CA GLY A 242 -11.58 2.33 5.30
C GLY A 242 -13.01 1.89 5.65
N VAL A 243 -13.16 0.85 6.46
CA VAL A 243 -14.47 0.35 6.93
C VAL A 243 -15.15 1.38 7.85
N VAL A 244 -14.43 1.91 8.84
CA VAL A 244 -14.95 2.92 9.77
C VAL A 244 -15.43 4.17 9.01
N LEU A 245 -14.61 4.66 8.07
CA LEU A 245 -14.97 5.79 7.23
C LEU A 245 -16.17 5.47 6.31
N ALA A 246 -16.29 4.24 5.80
CA ALA A 246 -17.46 3.82 5.02
C ALA A 246 -18.74 3.88 5.85
N VAL A 247 -18.69 3.43 7.12
CA VAL A 247 -19.83 3.47 8.05
C VAL A 247 -20.23 4.91 8.40
N ILE A 248 -19.25 5.74 8.76
CA ILE A 248 -19.48 7.15 9.12
C ILE A 248 -20.11 7.90 7.93
N ARG A 249 -19.55 7.71 6.74
CA ARG A 249 -20.05 8.34 5.51
C ARG A 249 -21.38 7.75 5.05
N GLY A 250 -21.67 6.50 5.45
CA GLY A 250 -22.94 5.81 5.28
C GLY A 250 -24.14 6.47 5.96
N LYS A 251 -23.90 7.35 6.95
CA LYS A 251 -24.96 8.00 7.77
C LYS A 251 -26.01 7.01 8.32
N ARG A 252 -25.67 5.72 8.42
CA ARG A 252 -26.52 4.64 8.95
C ARG A 252 -25.74 3.79 9.95
N PRO A 253 -25.27 4.37 11.07
CA PRO A 253 -24.41 3.65 12.01
C PRO A 253 -25.06 2.38 12.60
N LYS A 254 -26.41 2.35 12.67
CA LYS A 254 -27.18 1.22 13.22
C LYS A 254 -27.72 0.23 12.18
N SER A 255 -27.39 0.36 10.90
CA SER A 255 -27.85 -0.63 9.92
C SER A 255 -27.17 -1.97 10.16
N ALA A 256 -27.88 -3.08 9.89
CA ALA A 256 -27.30 -4.42 9.98
C ALA A 256 -26.00 -4.54 9.17
N LEU A 257 -25.91 -3.87 8.02
CA LEU A 257 -24.70 -3.81 7.20
C LEU A 257 -23.52 -3.09 7.89
N SER A 258 -23.78 -1.98 8.57
CA SER A 258 -22.75 -1.24 9.33
C SER A 258 -22.23 -2.06 10.50
N VAL A 259 -23.14 -2.70 11.24
CA VAL A 259 -22.78 -3.59 12.36
C VAL A 259 -21.98 -4.79 11.83
N ALA A 260 -22.45 -5.44 10.76
CA ALA A 260 -21.74 -6.55 10.14
C ALA A 260 -20.34 -6.16 9.66
N SER A 261 -20.20 -4.97 9.05
CA SER A 261 -18.88 -4.47 8.60
C SER A 261 -17.92 -4.28 9.77
N LEU A 262 -18.36 -3.66 10.87
CA LEU A 262 -17.52 -3.42 12.04
C LEU A 262 -17.19 -4.71 12.80
N VAL A 263 -18.15 -5.62 12.96
CA VAL A 263 -17.96 -6.92 13.61
C VAL A 263 -17.07 -7.84 12.78
N SER A 264 -17.08 -7.70 11.45
CA SER A 264 -16.21 -8.49 10.58
C SER A 264 -14.72 -8.21 10.85
N LEU A 265 -14.33 -6.99 11.24
CA LEU A 265 -12.92 -6.63 11.48
C LEU A 265 -12.24 -7.53 12.53
N PRO A 266 -12.71 -7.62 13.79
CA PRO A 266 -12.05 -8.46 14.79
C PRO A 266 -12.11 -9.96 14.45
N LEU A 267 -13.23 -10.43 13.88
CA LEU A 267 -13.37 -11.83 13.46
C LEU A 267 -12.33 -12.21 12.40
N ILE A 268 -12.11 -11.32 11.44
CA ILE A 268 -11.20 -11.55 10.32
C ILE A 268 -9.76 -11.37 10.74
N THR A 269 -9.46 -10.43 11.64
CA THR A 269 -8.14 -10.36 12.26
C THR A 269 -7.80 -11.69 12.94
N GLY A 270 -8.72 -12.27 13.71
CA GLY A 270 -8.53 -13.60 14.32
C GLY A 270 -8.33 -14.72 13.29
N ALA A 271 -9.13 -14.72 12.22
CA ALA A 271 -9.00 -15.70 11.14
C ALA A 271 -7.68 -15.58 10.37
N VAL A 272 -7.24 -14.36 10.03
CA VAL A 272 -5.95 -14.11 9.37
C VAL A 272 -4.80 -14.55 10.27
N ILE A 273 -4.83 -14.23 11.56
CA ILE A 273 -3.82 -14.71 12.53
C ILE A 273 -3.78 -16.24 12.56
N GLY A 274 -4.93 -16.90 12.57
CA GLY A 274 -5.02 -18.37 12.53
C GLY A 274 -4.49 -18.97 11.23
N LEU A 275 -4.76 -18.33 10.09
CA LEU A 275 -4.26 -18.74 8.78
C LEU A 275 -2.74 -18.51 8.65
N GLU A 276 -2.20 -17.42 9.17
CA GLU A 276 -0.75 -17.18 9.27
C GLU A 276 -0.07 -18.24 10.14
N PHE A 277 -0.68 -18.57 11.28
CA PHE A 277 -0.19 -19.65 12.12
C PHE A 277 -0.21 -20.99 11.38
N ALA A 278 -1.27 -21.28 10.61
CA ALA A 278 -1.35 -22.48 9.79
C ALA A 278 -0.28 -22.49 8.68
N LEU A 279 0.00 -21.36 8.02
CA LEU A 279 1.06 -21.21 7.03
C LEU A 279 2.45 -21.53 7.62
N ASP A 280 2.69 -21.16 8.88
CA ASP A 280 3.96 -21.36 9.56
C ASP A 280 4.11 -22.76 10.19
N ARG A 281 3.02 -23.37 10.66
CA ARG A 281 3.07 -24.53 11.56
C ARG A 281 2.48 -25.81 10.99
N THR A 282 1.85 -25.76 9.83
CA THR A 282 1.22 -26.94 9.21
C THR A 282 1.82 -27.26 7.85
N THR A 283 1.67 -28.51 7.43
CA THR A 283 2.04 -28.98 6.08
C THR A 283 0.88 -28.87 5.09
N TRP A 284 -0.14 -28.09 5.42
CA TRP A 284 -1.30 -27.89 4.57
C TRP A 284 -0.90 -27.20 3.27
N ASN A 285 -1.70 -27.42 2.23
CA ASN A 285 -1.45 -26.80 0.93
C ASN A 285 -1.51 -25.27 1.07
N LYS A 286 -0.36 -24.61 0.92
CA LYS A 286 -0.20 -23.16 1.04
C LYS A 286 -1.17 -22.39 0.13
N LEU A 287 -1.43 -22.90 -1.07
CA LEU A 287 -2.36 -22.27 -2.02
C LEU A 287 -3.78 -22.20 -1.46
N LEU A 288 -4.23 -23.26 -0.76
CA LEU A 288 -5.54 -23.29 -0.11
C LEU A 288 -5.61 -22.30 1.06
N ILE A 289 -4.54 -22.17 1.82
CA ILE A 289 -4.48 -21.20 2.92
C ILE A 289 -4.53 -19.76 2.38
N TYR A 290 -3.78 -19.45 1.33
CA TYR A 290 -3.86 -18.14 0.67
C TYR A 290 -5.23 -17.89 0.05
N ALA A 291 -5.87 -18.89 -0.58
CA ALA A 291 -7.23 -18.77 -1.09
C ALA A 291 -8.24 -18.48 0.03
N ALA A 292 -8.13 -19.17 1.17
CA ALA A 292 -8.95 -18.89 2.34
C ALA A 292 -8.69 -17.48 2.88
N MET A 293 -7.43 -17.05 2.95
CA MET A 293 -7.07 -15.71 3.41
C MET A 293 -7.66 -14.62 2.50
N ILE A 294 -7.61 -14.80 1.18
CA ILE A 294 -8.23 -13.90 0.20
C ILE A 294 -9.74 -13.76 0.46
N ILE A 295 -10.44 -14.89 0.64
CA ILE A 295 -11.89 -14.89 0.89
C ILE A 295 -12.20 -14.15 2.20
N VAL A 296 -11.48 -14.47 3.26
CA VAL A 296 -11.67 -13.89 4.60
C VAL A 296 -11.45 -12.37 4.55
N VAL A 297 -10.35 -11.90 3.97
CA VAL A 297 -10.02 -10.46 3.88
C VAL A 297 -10.95 -9.71 2.93
N ALA A 298 -11.49 -10.36 1.89
CA ALA A 298 -12.43 -9.73 0.96
C ALA A 298 -13.75 -9.31 1.61
N ILE A 299 -14.22 -10.01 2.66
CA ILE A 299 -15.50 -9.72 3.32
C ILE A 299 -15.62 -8.24 3.76
N PRO A 300 -14.73 -7.67 4.61
CA PRO A 300 -14.83 -6.31 5.13
C PRO A 300 -14.64 -5.29 4.02
N ALA A 301 -13.77 -5.59 3.04
CA ALA A 301 -13.59 -4.76 1.86
C ALA A 301 -14.88 -4.66 1.05
N VAL A 302 -15.54 -5.79 0.77
CA VAL A 302 -16.80 -5.85 0.03
C VAL A 302 -17.93 -5.16 0.81
N LEU A 303 -18.08 -5.44 2.10
CA LEU A 303 -19.11 -4.79 2.94
C LEU A 303 -18.91 -3.27 2.99
N GLY A 304 -17.66 -2.81 3.17
CA GLY A 304 -17.31 -1.38 3.12
C GLY A 304 -17.60 -0.76 1.74
N MET A 305 -17.36 -1.49 0.65
CA MET A 305 -17.64 -1.04 -0.71
C MET A 305 -19.15 -0.94 -1.00
N ILE A 306 -19.97 -1.88 -0.48
CA ILE A 306 -21.43 -1.82 -0.59
C ILE A 306 -21.97 -0.61 0.17
N LEU A 307 -21.43 -0.32 1.36
CA LEU A 307 -21.78 0.89 2.12
C LEU A 307 -21.49 2.16 1.32
N LEU A 308 -20.34 2.23 0.63
CA LEU A 308 -20.00 3.37 -0.23
C LEU A 308 -20.95 3.51 -1.43
N LYS A 309 -21.33 2.41 -2.09
CA LYS A 309 -22.22 2.44 -3.27
C LYS A 309 -23.64 2.88 -2.92
N THR A 310 -24.19 2.37 -1.81
CA THR A 310 -25.55 2.71 -1.35
C THR A 310 -25.72 4.21 -1.07
N ASN A 311 -24.62 4.92 -0.79
CA ASN A 311 -24.62 6.36 -0.62
C ASN A 311 -24.66 7.13 -1.95
N GLY A 312 -24.15 6.56 -3.04
CA GLY A 312 -24.10 7.19 -4.36
C GLY A 312 -25.48 7.32 -5.00
N GLU A 313 -26.29 6.27 -4.89
CA GLU A 313 -27.57 6.12 -5.61
C GLU A 313 -28.72 6.98 -5.07
N LYS A 314 -28.66 7.49 -3.83
CA LYS A 314 -29.76 8.27 -3.22
C LYS A 314 -29.67 9.80 -3.37
N ASN A 315 -28.64 10.33 -4.03
CA ASN A 315 -28.51 11.78 -4.27
C ASN A 315 -28.51 12.16 -5.77
N ASN A 316 -28.81 11.21 -6.65
CA ASN A 316 -29.29 11.49 -8.00
C ASN A 316 -30.81 11.42 -8.00
#